data_AF-A0A0C9Y6X5-F1
#
_entry.id   AF-A0A0C9Y6X5-F1
#
_cell.length_a   1.000
_cell.length_b   1.000
_cell.length_c   1.000
_cell.angle_alpha   90.00
_cell.angle_beta   90.00
_cell.angle_gamma   90.00
#
_symmetry.space_group_name_H-M   'P 1'
#
loop_
_entity.id
_entity.type
_entity.pdbx_description
1 polymer ?
#
loop_
_entity_poly.entity_id
_entity_poly.type
_entity_poly.pdbx_seq_one_letter_code
_entity_poly.pdbx_strand_id
1 'polypeptide(L)'
;MPNNLKADAEVIISSALGGNPYVGVPRILPTILPVNLIERESGVQPPRFVFRRVGDDIYTLTINGLQVAELEGKLFAVVEGNAQEWVVRYRENHDAYTIVKRLDSPEEIGWIAPIDDDSEQIGVGPLIVGRSFPPFYPPQELYRFEFPE
;
A
#
# COMPACT_ATOMS: atom_id res chain seq x y z
N MET A 1 4.88 -19.18 -3.88
CA MET A 1 3.84 -19.27 -4.95
C MET A 1 3.76 -17.92 -5.65
N PRO A 2 3.62 -17.83 -6.99
CA PRO A 2 3.45 -16.53 -7.66
C PRO A 2 2.14 -15.87 -7.20
N ASN A 3 2.17 -14.54 -7.07
CA ASN A 3 1.08 -13.64 -6.67
C ASN A 3 -0.33 -14.09 -7.16
N ASN A 4 -1.04 -14.92 -6.38
CA ASN A 4 -2.46 -15.22 -6.59
C ASN A 4 -3.36 -14.21 -5.89
N LEU A 5 -2.95 -12.93 -5.91
CA LEU A 5 -3.76 -11.83 -5.42
C LEU A 5 -5.09 -11.82 -6.18
N LYS A 6 -6.20 -11.95 -5.45
CA LYS A 6 -7.55 -11.94 -6.04
C LYS A 6 -7.71 -10.65 -6.87
N ALA A 7 -8.16 -10.81 -8.11
CA ALA A 7 -8.52 -9.67 -8.96
C ALA A 7 -9.92 -9.18 -8.60
N ASP A 8 -10.13 -7.86 -8.68
CA ASP A 8 -11.43 -7.21 -8.47
C ASP A 8 -12.05 -7.55 -7.10
N ALA A 9 -11.21 -7.54 -6.05
CA ALA A 9 -11.59 -7.93 -4.70
C ALA A 9 -11.34 -6.81 -3.69
N GLU A 10 -12.16 -6.79 -2.64
CA GLU A 10 -11.85 -6.02 -1.44
C GLU A 10 -10.64 -6.63 -0.75
N VAL A 11 -9.76 -5.76 -0.23
CA VAL A 11 -8.56 -6.14 0.50
C VAL A 11 -8.34 -5.19 1.67
N ILE A 12 -8.00 -5.76 2.80
CA ILE A 12 -7.52 -5.04 3.97
C ILE A 12 -6.00 -5.03 3.87
N ILE A 13 -5.41 -3.84 3.90
CA ILE A 13 -3.97 -3.65 3.86
C ILE A 13 -3.51 -3.27 5.26
N SER A 14 -2.43 -3.89 5.73
CA SER A 14 -1.75 -3.49 6.96
C SER A 14 -0.25 -3.40 6.77
N SER A 15 0.39 -2.48 7.49
CA SER A 15 1.85 -2.38 7.52
C SER A 15 2.45 -3.56 8.28
N ALA A 16 3.67 -3.98 7.90
CA ALA A 16 4.44 -4.99 8.65
C ALA A 16 5.18 -4.40 9.87
N LEU A 17 5.01 -3.10 10.15
CA LEU A 17 5.47 -2.46 11.39
C LEU A 17 4.83 -3.08 12.64
N GLY A 18 5.41 -2.80 13.81
CA GLY A 18 4.90 -3.25 15.11
C GLY A 18 3.41 -2.89 15.28
N GLY A 19 2.61 -3.82 15.81
CA GLY A 19 1.16 -3.65 15.96
C GLY A 19 0.34 -3.88 14.68
N ASN A 20 0.99 -4.01 13.52
CA ASN A 20 0.37 -4.21 12.21
C ASN A 20 -0.75 -3.19 11.88
N PRO A 21 -0.48 -1.88 11.98
CA PRO A 21 -1.52 -0.86 11.78
C PRO A 21 -2.14 -1.00 10.40
N TYR A 22 -3.44 -0.74 10.30
CA TYR A 22 -4.12 -0.73 9.03
C TYR A 22 -3.62 0.42 8.16
N VAL A 23 -3.67 0.23 6.85
CA VAL A 23 -3.56 1.33 5.90
C VAL A 23 -4.97 1.80 5.59
N GLY A 24 -5.20 3.12 5.49
CA GLY A 24 -6.53 3.62 5.17
C GLY A 24 -6.60 5.14 5.07
N VAL A 25 -7.81 5.65 4.93
CA VAL A 25 -8.08 7.10 4.91
C VAL A 25 -8.89 7.51 6.14
N PRO A 26 -8.75 8.77 6.62
CA PRO A 26 -9.63 9.32 7.64
C PRO A 26 -11.11 9.25 7.23
N ARG A 27 -12.01 9.17 8.21
CA ARG A 27 -13.48 9.12 7.98
C ARG A 27 -14.10 10.47 7.57
N ILE A 28 -13.31 11.52 7.48
CA ILE A 28 -13.74 12.89 7.10
C ILE A 28 -13.51 13.10 5.60
N LEU A 29 -14.41 13.87 4.96
CA LEU A 29 -14.49 14.01 3.50
C LEU A 29 -14.06 15.41 3.02
N PRO A 30 -12.77 15.68 2.79
CA PRO A 30 -12.35 16.50 1.67
C PRO A 30 -12.14 15.66 0.39
N THR A 31 -12.01 16.33 -0.75
CA THR A 31 -11.81 15.72 -2.09
C THR A 31 -10.47 14.96 -2.23
N ILE A 32 -9.52 15.26 -1.35
CA ILE A 32 -8.17 14.66 -1.29
C ILE A 32 -7.95 14.23 0.15
N LEU A 33 -7.76 12.92 0.37
CA LEU A 33 -7.53 12.33 1.68
C LEU A 33 -6.11 11.77 1.79
N PRO A 34 -5.36 12.05 2.86
CA PRO A 34 -4.11 11.37 3.08
C PRO A 34 -4.37 9.88 3.37
N VAL A 35 -3.52 9.01 2.84
CA VAL A 35 -3.55 7.57 3.20
C VAL A 35 -2.56 7.35 4.34
N ASN A 36 -3.09 6.95 5.49
CA ASN A 36 -2.38 6.87 6.76
C ASN A 36 -2.26 5.43 7.27
N LEU A 37 -1.35 5.26 8.23
CA LEU A 37 -1.42 4.18 9.20
C LEU A 37 -2.51 4.48 10.23
N ILE A 38 -3.36 3.49 10.51
CA ILE A 38 -4.45 3.57 11.48
C ILE A 38 -4.23 2.44 12.49
N GLU A 39 -4.07 2.80 13.76
CA GLU A 39 -3.86 1.83 14.83
C GLU A 39 -5.03 0.84 14.97
N ARG A 40 -4.70 -0.38 15.37
CA ARG A 40 -5.70 -1.43 15.60
C ARG A 40 -6.34 -1.27 16.98
N GLU A 41 -7.36 -0.42 17.06
CA GLU A 41 -8.16 -0.27 18.27
C GLU A 41 -9.44 -1.11 18.25
N SER A 42 -9.95 -1.45 19.44
CA SER A 42 -11.23 -2.15 19.58
C SER A 42 -12.37 -1.29 19.04
N GLY A 43 -13.16 -1.83 18.10
CA GLY A 43 -14.28 -1.13 17.47
C GLY A 43 -13.93 -0.36 16.18
N VAL A 44 -12.66 -0.27 15.80
CA VAL A 44 -12.26 0.26 14.49
C VAL A 44 -12.43 -0.84 13.45
N GLN A 45 -13.36 -0.62 12.52
CA GLN A 45 -13.48 -1.48 11.34
C GLN A 45 -12.27 -1.29 10.41
N PRO A 46 -11.69 -2.37 9.87
CA PRO A 46 -10.56 -2.29 8.96
C PRO A 46 -10.96 -1.53 7.68
N PRO A 47 -10.15 -0.55 7.23
CA PRO A 47 -10.34 0.07 5.93
C PRO A 47 -10.23 -0.97 4.81
N ARG A 48 -11.10 -0.83 3.80
CA ARG A 48 -11.14 -1.75 2.66
C ARG A 48 -10.75 -1.02 1.40
N PHE A 49 -9.72 -1.51 0.75
CA PHE A 49 -9.34 -1.13 -0.60
C PHE A 49 -10.00 -2.06 -1.60
N VAL A 50 -10.20 -1.61 -2.82
CA VAL A 50 -10.54 -2.47 -3.95
C VAL A 50 -9.31 -2.58 -4.84
N PHE A 51 -8.83 -3.80 -5.05
CA PHE A 51 -7.77 -4.09 -6.01
C PHE A 51 -8.39 -4.45 -7.34
N ARG A 52 -8.12 -3.64 -8.36
CA ARG A 52 -8.48 -3.96 -9.74
C ARG A 52 -7.23 -4.31 -10.52
N ARG A 53 -7.18 -5.53 -11.03
CA ARG A 53 -6.02 -6.04 -11.78
C ARG A 53 -6.07 -5.51 -13.21
N VAL A 54 -4.98 -4.90 -13.66
CA VAL A 54 -4.84 -4.32 -15.01
C VAL A 54 -3.64 -4.89 -15.78
N GLY A 55 -2.82 -5.72 -15.13
CA GLY A 55 -1.73 -6.49 -15.71
C GLY A 55 -1.34 -7.67 -14.82
N ASP A 56 -0.21 -8.33 -15.10
CA ASP A 56 0.18 -9.53 -14.37
C ASP A 56 0.36 -9.28 -12.87
N ASP A 57 1.20 -8.33 -12.48
CA ASP A 57 1.38 -7.88 -11.09
C ASP A 57 0.94 -6.42 -10.90
N ILE A 58 0.17 -5.89 -11.85
CA ILE A 58 -0.21 -4.47 -11.93
C ILE A 58 -1.67 -4.29 -11.52
N TYR A 59 -1.89 -3.38 -10.59
CA TYR A 59 -3.17 -3.08 -9.98
C TYR A 59 -3.42 -1.58 -9.94
N THR A 60 -4.68 -1.19 -10.08
CA THR A 60 -5.17 0.12 -9.63
C THR A 60 -5.88 -0.07 -8.30
N LEU A 61 -5.68 0.86 -7.38
CA LEU A 61 -6.23 0.79 -6.02
C LEU A 61 -7.27 1.89 -5.81
N THR A 62 -8.40 1.55 -5.23
CA THR A 62 -9.35 2.53 -4.72
C THR A 62 -9.72 2.28 -3.27
N ILE A 63 -10.10 3.32 -2.54
CA ILE A 63 -10.65 3.25 -1.19
C ILE A 63 -11.81 4.23 -1.07
N ASN A 64 -12.96 3.75 -0.59
CA ASN A 64 -14.20 4.56 -0.54
C ASN A 64 -14.55 5.22 -1.89
N GLY A 65 -14.23 4.56 -3.02
CA GLY A 65 -14.43 5.09 -4.37
C GLY A 65 -13.37 6.08 -4.86
N LEU A 66 -12.42 6.48 -4.02
CA LEU A 66 -11.33 7.39 -4.35
C LEU A 66 -10.12 6.64 -4.92
N GLN A 67 -9.45 7.19 -5.93
CA GLN A 67 -8.24 6.65 -6.53
C GLN A 67 -7.05 6.84 -5.60
N VAL A 68 -6.27 5.77 -5.38
CA VAL A 68 -5.04 5.86 -4.58
C VAL A 68 -3.86 6.21 -5.48
N ALA A 69 -3.28 7.37 -5.24
CA ALA A 69 -2.22 7.95 -6.07
C ALA A 69 -1.13 8.60 -5.21
N GLU A 70 0.04 8.76 -5.78
CA GLU A 70 1.13 9.55 -5.20
C GLU A 70 0.99 11.02 -5.61
N LEU A 71 1.21 11.91 -4.65
CA LEU A 71 1.37 13.34 -4.85
C LEU A 71 2.49 13.84 -3.92
N GLU A 72 3.48 14.54 -4.48
CA GLU A 72 4.59 15.18 -3.74
C GLU A 72 5.31 14.23 -2.76
N GLY A 73 5.55 12.98 -3.18
CA GLY A 73 6.23 11.96 -2.38
C GLY A 73 5.38 11.35 -1.27
N LYS A 74 4.05 11.56 -1.28
CA LYS A 74 3.13 10.99 -0.31
C LYS A 74 1.92 10.34 -0.96
N LEU A 75 1.28 9.43 -0.24
CA LEU A 75 0.13 8.70 -0.71
C LEU A 75 -1.18 9.41 -0.34
N PHE A 76 -2.06 9.55 -1.33
CA PHE A 76 -3.36 10.18 -1.20
C PHE A 76 -4.44 9.34 -1.87
N ALA A 77 -5.68 9.51 -1.41
CA ALA A 77 -6.88 9.07 -2.09
C ALA A 77 -7.59 10.30 -2.69
N VAL A 78 -7.81 10.31 -4.00
CA VAL A 78 -8.31 11.47 -4.76
C VAL A 78 -9.54 11.13 -5.59
N VAL A 79 -10.44 12.10 -5.77
CA VAL A 79 -11.63 11.95 -6.63
C VAL A 79 -11.27 11.96 -8.11
N GLU A 80 -10.36 12.86 -8.51
CA GLU A 80 -10.03 13.13 -9.90
C GLU A 80 -8.57 12.77 -10.21
N GLY A 81 -8.34 12.23 -11.41
CA GLY A 81 -7.03 11.81 -11.88
C GLY A 81 -7.11 10.50 -12.66
N ASN A 82 -6.05 10.20 -13.41
CA ASN A 82 -5.90 8.86 -13.98
C ASN A 82 -5.59 7.88 -12.85
N ALA A 83 -6.20 6.70 -12.90
CA ALA A 83 -5.91 5.64 -11.94
C ALA A 83 -4.41 5.31 -11.99
N GLN A 84 -3.72 5.46 -10.87
CA GLN A 84 -2.31 5.15 -10.79
C GLN A 84 -2.12 3.64 -10.74
N GLU A 85 -1.23 3.15 -11.60
CA GLU A 85 -0.87 1.75 -11.66
C GLU A 85 0.26 1.43 -10.67
N TRP A 86 0.02 0.41 -9.87
CA TRP A 86 0.91 -0.08 -8.83
C TRP A 86 1.27 -1.53 -9.12
N VAL A 87 2.55 -1.83 -9.10
CA VAL A 87 3.11 -3.17 -9.15
C VAL A 87 3.16 -3.74 -7.73
N VAL A 88 2.47 -4.84 -7.50
CA VAL A 88 2.34 -5.48 -6.18
C VAL A 88 3.08 -6.81 -6.19
N ARG A 89 4.17 -6.91 -5.40
CA ARG A 89 5.08 -8.07 -5.42
C ARG A 89 5.15 -8.76 -4.07
N TYR A 90 4.84 -10.05 -4.02
CA TYR A 90 5.07 -10.88 -2.85
C TYR A 90 6.58 -11.09 -2.61
N ARG A 91 7.00 -10.93 -1.36
CA ARG A 91 8.35 -11.10 -0.86
C ARG A 91 8.37 -12.29 0.08
N GLU A 92 8.68 -13.47 -0.48
CA GLU A 92 8.55 -14.77 0.18
C GLU A 92 9.26 -14.86 1.54
N ASN A 93 10.46 -14.31 1.66
CA ASN A 93 11.21 -14.29 2.92
C ASN A 93 10.56 -13.48 4.05
N HIS A 94 9.65 -12.58 3.70
CA HIS A 94 9.00 -11.66 4.62
C HIS A 94 7.53 -12.00 4.85
N ASP A 95 6.99 -12.95 4.08
CA ASP A 95 5.56 -13.24 4.00
C ASP A 95 4.69 -11.97 3.91
N ALA A 96 5.13 -11.06 3.03
CA ALA A 96 4.57 -9.73 2.87
C ALA A 96 4.74 -9.24 1.43
N TYR A 97 4.21 -8.06 1.11
CA TYR A 97 4.20 -7.48 -0.22
C TYR A 97 4.86 -6.10 -0.21
N THR A 98 5.56 -5.77 -1.29
CA THR A 98 5.89 -4.38 -1.62
C THR A 98 4.89 -3.85 -2.62
N ILE A 99 4.51 -2.58 -2.51
CA ILE A 99 3.65 -1.86 -3.46
C ILE A 99 4.49 -0.77 -4.10
N VAL A 100 4.81 -0.91 -5.39
CA VAL A 100 5.69 0.02 -6.12
C VAL A 100 4.96 0.64 -7.30
N LYS A 101 5.32 1.86 -7.69
CA LYS A 101 4.81 2.48 -8.90
C LYS A 101 5.19 1.62 -10.11
N ARG A 102 4.29 1.52 -11.08
CA ARG A 102 4.67 1.04 -12.41
C ARG A 102 5.55 2.10 -13.08
N LEU A 103 6.81 1.76 -13.32
CA LEU A 103 7.77 2.60 -14.03
C LEU A 103 8.40 1.80 -15.16
N ASP A 104 8.87 2.49 -16.20
CA ASP A 104 9.66 1.88 -17.28
C ASP A 104 11.16 1.71 -16.88
N SER A 105 11.57 2.29 -15.75
CA SER A 105 12.92 2.17 -15.18
C SER A 105 13.02 1.00 -14.19
N PRO A 106 14.23 0.47 -13.91
CA PRO A 106 14.41 -0.60 -12.94
C PRO A 106 14.31 -0.15 -11.46
N GLU A 107 14.06 1.14 -11.21
CA GLU A 107 13.98 1.69 -9.86
C GLU A 107 12.68 1.24 -9.17
N GLU A 108 12.77 0.80 -7.91
CA GLU A 108 11.59 0.50 -7.10
C GLU A 108 11.23 1.75 -6.29
N ILE A 109 10.28 2.55 -6.81
CA ILE A 109 9.66 3.66 -6.05
C ILE A 109 8.34 3.15 -5.49
N GLY A 110 8.22 2.99 -4.18
CA GLY A 110 7.07 2.36 -3.55
C GLY A 110 6.60 3.00 -2.26
N TRP A 111 5.58 2.38 -1.67
CA TRP A 111 4.97 2.81 -0.42
C TRP A 111 5.93 2.59 0.74
N ILE A 112 6.05 3.60 1.60
CA ILE A 112 6.91 3.59 2.78
C ILE A 112 6.06 4.04 3.97
N ALA A 113 5.80 3.12 4.88
CA ALA A 113 5.12 3.39 6.13
C ALA A 113 6.01 4.30 7.01
N PRO A 114 5.46 5.37 7.59
CA PRO A 114 6.23 6.22 8.50
C PRO A 114 6.62 5.43 9.75
N ILE A 115 7.83 5.66 10.23
CA ILE A 115 8.40 5.06 11.45
C ILE A 115 8.61 6.08 12.57
N ASP A 116 8.49 7.37 12.25
CA ASP A 116 8.66 8.48 13.18
C ASP A 116 7.28 9.06 13.53
N ASP A 117 7.13 9.56 14.76
CA ASP A 117 5.85 10.04 15.31
C ASP A 117 5.32 11.34 14.65
N ASP A 118 6.08 11.94 13.73
CA ASP A 118 5.75 13.22 13.11
C ASP A 118 4.66 13.12 12.01
N SER A 119 4.35 11.91 11.54
CA SER A 119 3.30 11.71 10.54
C SER A 119 2.80 10.26 10.49
N GLU A 120 1.49 10.09 10.40
CA GLU A 120 0.88 8.78 10.12
C GLU A 120 0.78 8.50 8.61
N GLN A 121 1.06 9.49 7.76
CA GLN A 121 0.84 9.40 6.32
C GLN A 121 1.89 8.54 5.64
N ILE A 122 1.44 7.64 4.76
CA ILE A 122 2.32 6.81 3.94
C ILE A 122 3.08 7.68 2.94
N GLY A 123 4.40 7.55 2.95
CA GLY A 123 5.29 8.14 1.96
C GLY A 123 5.36 7.29 0.69
N VAL A 124 5.83 7.89 -0.39
CA VAL A 124 6.15 7.20 -1.63
C VAL A 124 7.54 7.63 -2.10
N GLY A 125 8.46 6.67 -2.16
CA GLY A 125 9.86 6.97 -2.45
C GLY A 125 10.67 5.73 -2.82
N PRO A 126 11.97 5.88 -3.10
CA PRO A 126 12.84 4.75 -3.40
C PRO A 126 12.86 3.73 -2.26
N LEU A 127 12.66 2.45 -2.57
CA LEU A 127 12.72 1.36 -1.61
C LEU A 127 14.18 1.00 -1.26
N ILE A 128 14.43 0.71 0.01
CA ILE A 128 15.73 0.28 0.52
C ILE A 128 15.84 -1.23 0.36
N VAL A 129 16.56 -1.64 -0.67
CA VAL A 129 16.85 -3.06 -0.94
C VAL A 129 18.18 -3.45 -0.32
N GLY A 130 18.14 -4.25 0.74
CA GLY A 130 19.33 -4.80 1.41
C GLY A 130 20.13 -5.73 0.50
N ARG A 131 21.46 -5.64 0.57
CA ARG A 131 22.38 -6.48 -0.20
C ARG A 131 22.47 -7.89 0.39
N SER A 132 21.44 -8.70 0.19
CA SER A 132 21.39 -10.12 0.57
C SER A 132 20.76 -10.96 -0.56
N PHE A 133 20.95 -12.28 -0.50
CA PHE A 133 20.26 -13.23 -1.38
C PHE A 133 19.44 -14.21 -0.53
N PRO A 134 18.10 -14.12 -0.52
CA PRO A 134 17.28 -13.13 -1.24
C PRO A 134 17.38 -11.72 -0.65
N PRO A 135 16.98 -10.67 -1.38
CA PRO A 135 17.03 -9.29 -0.90
C PRO A 135 16.21 -9.09 0.38
N PHE A 136 16.73 -8.26 1.27
CA PHE A 136 16.05 -7.86 2.50
C PHE A 136 15.33 -6.54 2.30
N TYR A 137 14.06 -6.47 2.70
CA TYR A 137 13.28 -5.22 2.75
C TYR A 137 13.00 -4.85 4.21
N PRO A 138 13.16 -3.57 4.61
CA PRO A 138 12.80 -3.14 5.95
C PRO A 138 11.28 -3.22 6.17
N PRO A 139 10.81 -3.42 7.42
CA PRO A 139 9.38 -3.57 7.73
C PRO A 139 8.49 -2.42 7.25
N GLN A 140 9.03 -1.20 7.19
CA GLN A 140 8.32 -0.02 6.70
C GLN A 140 7.93 -0.08 5.22
N GLU A 141 8.56 -0.94 4.42
CA GLU A 141 8.29 -1.09 2.98
C GLU A 141 7.42 -2.32 2.67
N LEU A 142 6.99 -3.01 3.72
CA LEU A 142 6.32 -4.30 3.65
C LEU A 142 4.89 -4.18 4.17
N TYR A 143 3.97 -4.78 3.41
CA TYR A 143 2.54 -4.74 3.68
C TYR A 143 1.95 -6.15 3.64
N ARG A 144 0.94 -6.40 4.47
CA ARG A 144 0.17 -7.64 4.48
C ARG A 144 -1.23 -7.38 3.96
N PHE A 145 -1.75 -8.36 3.23
CA PHE A 145 -3.07 -8.32 2.63
C PHE A 145 -3.96 -9.40 3.21
N GLU A 146 -5.17 -9.02 3.58
CA GLU A 146 -6.24 -9.90 4.03
C GLU A 146 -7.45 -9.70 3.12
N PHE A 147 -7.99 -10.80 2.58
CA PHE A 147 -9.16 -10.78 1.71
C PHE A 147 -10.38 -11.22 2.51
N PRO A 148 -11.28 -10.30 2.89
CA PRO A 148 -12.52 -10.69 3.55
C PRO A 148 -13.32 -11.63 2.63
N GLU A 149 -13.95 -12.64 3.24
CA GLU A 149 -14.86 -13.57 2.55
C GLU A 149 -16.15 -12.90 2.07
#